data_AF-A0A7X5IG03-F1
#
_entry.id   AF-A0A7X5IG03-F1
#
_cell.length_a   1.000
_cell.length_b   1.000
_cell.length_c   1.000
_cell.angle_alpha   90.00
_cell.angle_beta   90.00
_cell.angle_gamma   90.00
#
_symmetry.space_group_name_H-M   'P 1'
#
loop_
_entity.id
_entity.type
_entity.pdbx_description
1 polymer ?
#
loop_
_entity_poly.entity_id
_entity_poly.type
_entity_poly.pdbx_seq_one_letter_code
_entity_poly.pdbx_strand_id
1 'polypeptide(L)'
;MFNIRYKILEDEDIEPYELKGEYGYFEFQTNDEIYGIYIDEILDIFSVSIYWWFYYFLNSLLLLNKTNYVIISDIEKADVWIELKKENEKIYISKVCADKPEGTSALETTLMPNLEYKYWKNQEVTFSNFCEEIIQESKKYLNDLKTLNTEKQKDVQNLELLIKKVEKEL
;
A
#
# COMPACT_ATOMS: atom_id res chain seq x y z
N MET A 1 -15.68 1.31 -5.50
CA MET A 1 -15.26 1.71 -4.14
C MET A 1 -13.94 1.03 -3.83
N PHE A 2 -13.00 1.76 -3.28
CA PHE A 2 -11.71 1.27 -2.81
C PHE A 2 -11.73 1.21 -1.27
N ASN A 3 -11.33 0.07 -0.69
CA ASN A 3 -11.26 -0.13 0.76
C ASN A 3 -9.99 -0.89 1.12
N ILE A 4 -9.40 -0.58 2.28
CA ILE A 4 -8.24 -1.29 2.83
C ILE A 4 -8.66 -1.96 4.14
N ARG A 5 -8.18 -3.18 4.35
CA ARG A 5 -8.28 -3.90 5.62
C ARG A 5 -6.90 -4.42 6.00
N TYR A 6 -6.54 -4.26 7.26
CA TYR A 6 -5.32 -4.84 7.78
C TYR A 6 -5.52 -5.35 9.20
N LYS A 7 -4.68 -6.32 9.58
CA LYS A 7 -4.61 -6.84 10.94
C LYS A 7 -3.16 -7.08 11.29
N ILE A 8 -2.67 -6.36 12.28
CA ILE A 8 -1.32 -6.56 12.82
C ILE A 8 -1.26 -7.93 13.50
N LEU A 9 -0.21 -8.68 13.21
CA LEU A 9 0.12 -9.88 13.97
C LEU A 9 1.20 -9.49 14.99
N GLU A 10 0.93 -9.77 16.26
CA GLU A 10 1.89 -9.52 17.32
C GLU A 10 2.95 -10.62 17.28
N ASP A 11 4.20 -10.25 16.98
CA ASP A 11 5.34 -11.13 17.19
C ASP A 11 5.83 -10.97 18.63
N GLU A 12 5.77 -12.07 19.39
CA GLU A 12 6.22 -12.11 20.78
C GLU A 12 7.76 -11.95 20.90
N ASP A 13 8.51 -12.21 19.81
CA ASP A 13 9.98 -12.26 19.77
C ASP A 13 10.64 -11.16 18.92
N ILE A 14 9.96 -10.03 18.66
CA ILE A 14 10.55 -8.89 17.93
C ILE A 14 11.71 -8.26 18.74
N GLU A 15 12.83 -7.99 18.07
CA GLU A 15 13.95 -7.30 18.71
C GLU A 15 13.53 -5.90 19.20
N PRO A 16 14.07 -5.38 20.32
CA PRO A 16 13.64 -4.09 20.87
C PRO A 16 13.75 -2.89 19.90
N TYR A 17 14.62 -2.99 18.89
CA TYR A 17 14.86 -1.95 17.89
C TYR A 17 14.02 -2.10 16.63
N GLU A 18 13.39 -3.25 16.42
CA GLU A 18 12.54 -3.51 15.27
C GLU A 18 11.17 -2.86 15.43
N LEU A 19 10.50 -2.62 14.31
CA LEU A 19 9.21 -1.97 14.28
C LEU A 19 8.12 -2.96 14.72
N LYS A 20 7.60 -2.77 15.93
CA LYS A 20 6.46 -3.56 16.39
C LYS A 20 5.22 -3.24 15.58
N GLY A 21 4.57 -4.29 15.09
CA GLY A 21 3.38 -4.19 14.25
C GLY A 21 3.66 -3.93 12.78
N GLU A 22 4.89 -4.12 12.30
CA GLU A 22 5.23 -4.03 10.88
C GLU A 22 4.47 -5.05 10.02
N TYR A 23 4.32 -6.28 10.54
CA TYR A 23 3.80 -7.41 9.80
C TYR A 23 2.36 -7.78 10.18
N GLY A 24 1.65 -8.34 9.21
CA GLY A 24 0.37 -9.00 9.45
C GLY A 24 -0.40 -9.26 8.17
N TYR A 25 -1.72 -9.25 8.26
CA TYR A 25 -2.60 -9.37 7.10
C TYR A 25 -2.86 -8.00 6.48
N PHE A 26 -2.80 -7.93 5.16
CA PHE A 26 -3.12 -6.73 4.40
C PHE A 26 -3.95 -7.11 3.18
N GLU A 27 -5.04 -6.41 2.98
CA GLU A 27 -5.94 -6.58 1.86
C GLU A 27 -6.45 -5.22 1.40
N PHE A 28 -6.62 -5.07 0.09
CA PHE A 28 -7.46 -4.01 -0.43
C PHE A 28 -8.47 -4.57 -1.43
N GLN A 29 -9.62 -3.90 -1.51
CA GLN A 29 -10.69 -4.23 -2.42
C GLN A 29 -10.91 -3.08 -3.39
N THR A 30 -11.04 -3.39 -4.67
CA THR A 30 -11.43 -2.47 -5.75
C THR A 30 -12.70 -2.99 -6.41
N ASN A 31 -13.84 -2.36 -6.11
CA ASN A 31 -15.16 -2.86 -6.54
C ASN A 31 -15.37 -4.31 -6.08
N ASP A 32 -15.49 -5.28 -7.00
CA ASP A 32 -15.71 -6.70 -6.66
C ASP A 32 -14.40 -7.49 -6.59
N GLU A 33 -13.26 -6.85 -6.84
CA GLU A 33 -11.95 -7.50 -6.91
C GLU A 33 -11.15 -7.28 -5.63
N ILE A 34 -10.51 -8.34 -5.16
CA ILE A 34 -9.73 -8.33 -3.92
C ILE A 34 -8.26 -8.59 -4.23
N TYR A 35 -7.39 -7.92 -3.49
CA TYR A 35 -5.97 -8.16 -3.46
C TYR A 35 -5.48 -8.37 -2.04
N GLY A 36 -4.56 -9.30 -1.86
CA GLY A 36 -4.02 -9.63 -0.54
C GLY A 36 -4.94 -10.60 0.21
N ILE A 37 -4.74 -10.67 1.51
CA ILE A 37 -5.45 -11.61 2.39
C ILE A 37 -5.76 -10.88 3.69
N TYR A 38 -7.00 -10.97 4.15
CA TYR A 38 -7.44 -10.59 5.48
C TYR A 38 -8.13 -11.78 6.16
N ILE A 39 -7.71 -12.10 7.39
CA ILE A 39 -8.29 -13.21 8.18
C ILE A 39 -8.67 -12.69 9.56
N ASP A 40 -9.93 -12.93 9.96
CA ASP A 40 -10.45 -12.55 11.27
C ASP A 40 -9.78 -13.35 12.41
N GLU A 41 -9.47 -14.62 12.16
CA GLU A 41 -8.74 -15.51 13.07
C GLU A 41 -7.22 -15.32 12.89
N ILE A 42 -6.44 -15.46 13.98
CA ILE A 42 -4.98 -15.45 13.88
C ILE A 42 -4.54 -16.86 13.45
N LEU A 43 -4.08 -16.97 12.20
CA LEU A 43 -3.49 -18.17 11.64
C LEU A 43 -2.03 -17.86 11.27
N ASP A 44 -1.09 -18.48 11.96
CA ASP A 44 0.35 -18.31 11.68
C ASP A 44 0.75 -19.09 10.41
N ILE A 45 0.27 -18.62 9.27
CA ILE A 45 0.46 -19.26 7.96
C ILE A 45 1.02 -18.29 6.92
N PHE A 46 0.90 -16.98 7.14
CA PHE A 46 1.31 -15.94 6.20
C PHE A 46 1.25 -14.55 6.84
N SER A 47 2.19 -13.67 6.50
CA SER A 47 2.13 -12.24 6.83
C SER A 47 2.86 -11.43 5.76
N VAL A 48 2.54 -10.14 5.65
CA VAL A 48 3.21 -9.17 4.77
C VAL A 48 3.53 -7.91 5.56
N SER A 49 4.47 -7.11 5.08
CA SER A 49 4.75 -5.80 5.68
C SER A 49 3.62 -4.82 5.38
N ILE A 50 2.77 -4.56 6.39
CA ILE A 50 1.70 -3.56 6.36
C ILE A 50 2.30 -2.16 6.21
N TYR A 51 3.45 -1.93 6.85
CA TYR A 51 4.18 -0.67 6.76
C TYR A 51 4.52 -0.30 5.33
N TRP A 52 5.14 -1.21 4.57
CA TRP A 52 5.53 -0.94 3.19
C TRP A 52 4.33 -0.72 2.27
N TRP A 53 3.22 -1.43 2.47
CA TRP A 53 1.98 -1.18 1.72
C TRP A 53 1.48 0.26 1.91
N PHE A 54 1.29 0.71 3.15
CA PHE A 54 0.85 2.08 3.41
C PHE A 54 1.89 3.11 2.92
N TYR A 55 3.18 2.85 3.13
CA TYR A 55 4.24 3.73 2.64
C TYR A 55 4.19 3.91 1.12
N TYR A 56 3.98 2.82 0.37
CA TYR A 56 3.90 2.86 -1.09
C TYR A 56 2.61 3.51 -1.58
N PHE A 57 1.46 3.24 -0.97
CA PHE A 57 0.22 3.91 -1.31
C PHE A 57 0.29 5.43 -1.07
N LEU A 58 0.80 5.87 0.08
CA LEU A 58 0.96 7.30 0.39
C LEU A 58 1.91 8.00 -0.58
N ASN A 59 3.05 7.37 -0.93
CA ASN A 59 3.94 7.94 -1.95
C ASN A 59 3.31 7.95 -3.34
N SER A 60 2.51 6.92 -3.68
CA SER A 60 1.76 6.89 -4.93
C SER A 60 0.78 8.05 -5.04
N LEU A 61 0.11 8.43 -3.95
CA LEU A 61 -0.75 9.61 -3.91
C LEU A 61 0.02 10.90 -4.25
N LEU A 62 1.22 11.09 -3.69
CA LEU A 62 2.07 12.25 -4.01
C LEU A 62 2.53 12.24 -5.48
N LEU A 63 2.82 11.07 -6.04
CA LEU A 63 3.23 10.92 -7.44
C LEU A 63 2.06 11.15 -8.40
N LEU A 64 0.86 10.68 -8.07
CA LEU A 64 -0.38 10.88 -8.84
C LEU A 64 -0.88 12.33 -8.81
N ASN A 65 -0.31 13.18 -7.94
CA ASN A 65 -0.54 14.62 -7.99
C ASN A 65 0.32 15.32 -9.06
N LYS A 66 1.41 14.68 -9.48
CA LYS A 66 2.39 15.22 -10.44
C LYS A 66 2.38 14.49 -11.78
N THR A 67 1.82 13.29 -11.79
CA THR A 67 1.77 12.36 -12.91
C THR A 67 0.39 11.72 -12.95
N ASN A 68 0.03 11.10 -14.07
CA ASN A 68 -1.23 10.38 -14.21
C ASN A 68 -1.05 8.86 -14.11
N TYR A 69 0.15 8.40 -13.78
CA TYR A 69 0.51 6.99 -13.81
C TYR A 69 1.51 6.66 -12.70
N VAL A 70 1.17 5.65 -11.91
CA VAL A 70 2.07 5.02 -10.94
C VAL A 70 1.88 3.51 -11.02
N ILE A 71 2.95 2.75 -10.83
CA ILE A 71 2.87 1.31 -10.68
C ILE A 71 3.65 0.90 -9.42
N ILE A 72 3.01 0.08 -8.58
CA ILE A 72 3.52 -0.38 -7.29
C ILE A 72 3.93 -1.84 -7.41
N SER A 73 5.16 -2.17 -7.04
CA SER A 73 5.63 -3.56 -6.93
C SER A 73 4.90 -4.25 -5.78
N ASP A 74 4.40 -5.47 -6.02
CA ASP A 74 4.02 -6.36 -4.93
C ASP A 74 5.26 -6.60 -4.05
N ILE A 75 5.06 -6.55 -2.73
CA ILE A 75 6.12 -6.73 -1.72
C ILE A 75 6.55 -8.21 -1.65
N GLU A 76 5.65 -9.14 -1.99
CA GLU A 76 5.88 -10.59 -1.87
C GLU A 76 6.21 -11.25 -3.22
N LYS A 77 5.78 -10.66 -4.34
CA LYS A 77 5.89 -11.28 -5.67
C LYS A 77 6.57 -10.34 -6.64
N ALA A 78 7.80 -10.69 -7.00
CA ALA A 78 8.66 -9.84 -7.83
C ALA A 78 8.08 -9.48 -9.20
N ASP A 79 7.16 -10.28 -9.76
CA ASP A 79 6.57 -10.11 -11.08
C ASP A 79 5.15 -9.53 -11.05
N VAL A 80 4.56 -9.32 -9.87
CA VAL A 80 3.21 -8.77 -9.71
C VAL A 80 3.27 -7.30 -9.36
N TRP A 81 2.38 -6.52 -9.96
CA TRP A 81 2.30 -5.09 -9.78
C TRP A 81 0.86 -4.61 -9.66
N ILE A 82 0.67 -3.49 -8.97
CA ILE A 82 -0.56 -2.71 -8.93
C ILE A 82 -0.39 -1.46 -9.80
N GLU A 83 -1.05 -1.43 -10.95
CA GLU A 83 -1.06 -0.30 -11.86
C GLU A 83 -2.15 0.70 -11.47
N LEU A 84 -1.78 1.97 -11.35
CA LEU A 84 -2.65 3.10 -11.03
C LEU A 84 -2.63 4.12 -12.17
N LYS A 85 -3.78 4.36 -12.80
CA LYS A 85 -3.97 5.36 -13.85
C LYS A 85 -4.99 6.40 -13.43
N LYS A 86 -4.58 7.66 -13.30
CA LYS A 86 -5.47 8.77 -12.96
C LYS A 86 -5.94 9.50 -14.21
N GLU A 87 -7.24 9.74 -14.29
CA GLU A 87 -7.88 10.53 -15.34
C GLU A 87 -8.95 11.42 -14.70
N ASN A 88 -8.66 12.72 -14.56
CA ASN A 88 -9.52 13.67 -13.85
C ASN A 88 -9.84 13.16 -12.42
N GLU A 89 -11.14 13.04 -12.08
CA GLU A 89 -11.64 12.55 -10.79
C GLU A 89 -11.73 11.02 -10.70
N LYS A 90 -11.18 10.30 -11.68
CA LYS A 90 -11.18 8.84 -11.72
C LYS A 90 -9.77 8.30 -11.55
N ILE A 91 -9.69 7.14 -10.91
CA ILE A 91 -8.50 6.31 -10.91
C ILE A 91 -8.89 4.89 -11.33
N TYR A 92 -8.11 4.34 -12.26
CA TYR A 92 -8.24 2.98 -12.73
C TYR A 92 -7.12 2.15 -12.12
N ILE A 93 -7.52 1.06 -11.47
CA ILE A 93 -6.60 0.18 -10.74
C ILE A 93 -6.57 -1.17 -11.45
N SER A 94 -5.39 -1.70 -11.73
CA SER A 94 -5.22 -3.02 -12.35
C SER A 94 -4.18 -3.83 -11.60
N LYS A 95 -4.36 -5.16 -11.55
CA LYS A 95 -3.32 -6.10 -11.17
C LYS A 95 -2.67 -6.66 -12.42
N VAL A 96 -1.37 -6.49 -12.54
CA VAL A 96 -0.63 -6.78 -13.77
C VAL A 96 0.62 -7.58 -13.46
N CYS A 97 1.14 -8.27 -14.48
CA CYS A 97 2.41 -8.95 -14.44
C CYS A 97 3.42 -8.24 -15.32
N ALA A 98 4.65 -8.10 -14.85
CA ALA A 98 5.79 -7.69 -15.65
C ALA A 98 7.08 -8.13 -14.96
N ASP A 99 8.05 -8.59 -15.75
CA ASP A 99 9.40 -8.85 -15.24
C ASP A 99 9.98 -7.56 -14.67
N LYS A 100 10.46 -7.59 -13.44
CA LYS A 100 11.07 -6.44 -12.78
C LYS A 100 12.40 -6.12 -13.44
N PRO A 101 12.52 -5.01 -14.20
CA PRO A 101 13.78 -4.66 -14.83
C PRO A 101 14.83 -4.30 -13.77
N GLU A 102 16.10 -4.61 -14.04
CA GLU A 102 17.20 -4.20 -13.16
C GLU A 102 17.19 -2.68 -12.95
N GLY A 103 17.39 -2.25 -11.69
CA GLY A 103 17.40 -0.84 -11.31
C GLY A 103 16.03 -0.19 -11.11
N THR A 104 14.93 -0.94 -11.24
CA THR A 104 13.59 -0.44 -10.87
C THR A 104 13.36 -0.50 -9.37
N SER A 105 12.62 0.50 -8.88
CA SER A 105 12.22 0.65 -7.49
C SER A 105 10.87 -0.01 -7.20
N ALA A 106 10.38 0.12 -5.97
CA ALA A 106 9.05 -0.36 -5.62
C ALA A 106 7.90 0.50 -6.19
N LEU A 107 8.21 1.71 -6.68
CA LEU A 107 7.25 2.67 -7.23
C LEU A 107 7.81 3.29 -8.50
N GLU A 108 7.16 3.04 -9.63
CA GLU A 108 7.57 3.61 -10.90
C GLU A 108 6.48 4.50 -11.49
N THR A 109 6.88 5.57 -12.19
CA THR A 109 5.97 6.48 -12.92
C THR A 109 6.06 6.29 -14.43
N THR A 110 6.81 5.28 -14.88
CA THR A 110 6.95 4.92 -16.28
C THR A 110 6.30 3.57 -16.55
N LEU A 111 5.74 3.41 -17.75
CA LEU A 111 5.13 2.16 -18.16
C LEU A 111 6.19 1.05 -18.22
N MET A 112 5.96 -0.05 -17.51
CA MET A 112 6.86 -1.20 -17.56
C MET A 112 6.83 -1.86 -18.95
N PRO A 113 7.98 -2.32 -19.46
CA PRO A 113 8.02 -3.12 -20.68
C PRO A 113 7.26 -4.43 -20.46
N ASN A 114 6.59 -4.92 -21.51
CA ASN A 114 5.88 -6.22 -21.51
C ASN A 114 4.83 -6.37 -20.40
N LEU A 115 4.10 -5.30 -20.08
CA LEU A 115 3.03 -5.34 -19.08
C LEU A 115 1.87 -6.27 -19.54
N GLU A 116 1.58 -7.29 -18.74
CA GLU A 116 0.54 -8.28 -19.02
C GLU A 116 -0.64 -8.17 -18.06
N TYR A 117 -1.85 -8.07 -18.61
CA TYR A 117 -3.11 -7.99 -17.85
C TYR A 117 -3.73 -9.38 -17.69
N LYS A 118 -3.13 -10.22 -16.83
CA LYS A 118 -3.60 -11.60 -16.57
C LYS A 118 -4.72 -11.72 -15.54
N TYR A 119 -4.95 -10.67 -14.75
CA TYR A 119 -5.92 -10.64 -13.66
C TYR A 119 -7.05 -9.65 -13.97
N TRP A 120 -7.49 -8.90 -12.97
CA TRP A 120 -8.45 -7.82 -13.15
C TRP A 120 -7.77 -6.53 -13.62
N LYS A 121 -8.52 -5.75 -14.42
CA LYS A 121 -8.03 -4.56 -15.12
C LYS A 121 -9.02 -3.42 -15.03
N ASN A 122 -8.50 -2.20 -14.93
CA ASN A 122 -9.23 -0.94 -14.99
C ASN A 122 -10.44 -0.90 -14.04
N GLN A 123 -10.24 -1.36 -12.81
CA GLN A 123 -11.23 -1.18 -11.76
C GLN A 123 -11.35 0.32 -11.48
N GLU A 124 -12.47 0.90 -11.93
CA GLU A 124 -12.74 2.32 -11.81
C GLU A 124 -13.24 2.65 -10.40
N VAL A 125 -12.58 3.60 -9.75
CA VAL A 125 -13.04 4.23 -8.51
C VAL A 125 -12.83 5.74 -8.61
N THR A 126 -13.50 6.51 -7.75
CA THR A 126 -13.24 7.95 -7.70
C THR A 126 -11.90 8.22 -7.03
N PHE A 127 -11.16 9.21 -7.54
CA PHE A 127 -9.87 9.58 -6.98
C PHE A 127 -10.01 10.07 -5.52
N SER A 128 -11.10 10.76 -5.19
CA SER A 128 -11.41 11.18 -3.82
C SER A 128 -11.54 9.99 -2.86
N ASN A 129 -12.32 8.95 -3.21
CA ASN A 129 -12.48 7.76 -2.38
C ASN A 129 -11.15 7.03 -2.18
N PHE A 130 -10.35 6.91 -3.25
CA PHE A 130 -9.03 6.30 -3.18
C PHE A 130 -8.10 7.05 -2.21
N CYS A 131 -8.05 8.38 -2.29
CA CYS A 131 -7.24 9.22 -1.41
C CYS A 131 -7.72 9.15 0.05
N GLU A 132 -9.02 9.32 0.27
CA GLU A 132 -9.63 9.33 1.61
C GLU A 132 -9.35 8.01 2.35
N GLU A 133 -9.58 6.87 1.70
CA GLU A 133 -9.37 5.55 2.29
C GLU A 133 -7.90 5.34 2.70
N ILE A 134 -6.95 5.62 1.78
CA ILE A 134 -5.52 5.47 2.06
C ILE A 134 -5.10 6.34 3.24
N ILE A 135 -5.54 7.61 3.28
CA ILE A 135 -5.17 8.53 4.36
C ILE A 135 -5.78 8.08 5.69
N GLN A 136 -7.06 7.67 5.70
CA GLN A 136 -7.75 7.26 6.92
C GLN A 136 -7.15 5.99 7.52
N GLU A 137 -6.97 4.93 6.71
CA GLU A 137 -6.40 3.69 7.21
C GLU A 137 -4.90 3.84 7.54
N SER A 138 -4.15 4.68 6.83
CA SER A 138 -2.75 5.00 7.21
C SER A 138 -2.68 5.68 8.59
N LYS A 139 -3.61 6.57 8.91
CA LYS A 139 -3.67 7.22 10.23
C LYS A 139 -4.03 6.25 11.34
N LYS A 140 -4.97 5.34 11.06
CA LYS A 140 -5.37 4.29 11.99
C LYS A 140 -4.18 3.37 12.29
N TYR A 141 -3.49 2.91 11.25
CA TYR A 141 -2.27 2.11 11.38
C TYR A 141 -1.16 2.86 12.13
N LEU A 142 -0.96 4.15 11.85
CA LEU A 142 -0.01 4.97 12.62
C LEU A 142 -0.33 5.00 14.12
N ASN A 143 -1.61 5.06 14.49
CA ASN A 143 -2.02 5.03 15.90
C ASN A 143 -1.76 3.67 16.55
N ASP A 144 -1.98 2.57 15.80
CA ASP A 144 -1.63 1.23 16.25
C ASP A 144 -0.12 1.12 16.49
N LEU A 145 0.70 1.58 15.53
CA LEU A 145 2.16 1.61 15.68
C LEU A 145 2.62 2.44 16.88
N LYS A 146 2.01 3.61 17.14
CA LYS A 146 2.33 4.44 18.32
C LYS A 146 1.95 3.78 19.64
N THR A 147 0.95 2.89 19.64
CA THR A 147 0.53 2.14 20.82
C THR A 147 1.50 0.99 21.10
N LEU A 148 1.97 0.32 20.05
CA LEU A 148 2.90 -0.81 20.14
C LEU A 148 4.35 -0.38 20.42
N ASN A 149 4.74 0.80 19.95
CA ASN A 149 6.11 1.32 20.03
C ASN A 149 6.17 2.50 21.00
N THR A 150 6.58 2.24 22.25
CA THR A 150 6.69 3.26 23.31
C THR A 150 7.93 4.14 23.18
N GLU A 151 8.98 3.64 22.52
CA GLU A 151 10.17 4.40 22.19
C GLU A 151 10.03 5.11 20.84
N LYS A 152 10.85 6.15 20.62
CA LYS A 152 10.86 6.90 19.37
C LYS A 152 11.40 6.04 18.22
N GLN A 153 10.50 5.34 17.54
CA GLN A 153 10.82 4.58 16.35
C GLN A 153 10.88 5.48 15.10
N LYS A 154 11.94 5.31 14.30
CA LYS A 154 12.19 6.15 13.12
C LYS A 154 11.10 5.98 12.07
N ASP A 155 10.64 4.76 11.86
CA ASP A 155 9.64 4.45 10.84
C ASP A 155 8.25 4.98 11.20
N VAL A 156 7.88 4.96 12.49
CA VAL A 156 6.67 5.62 12.99
C VAL A 156 6.71 7.13 12.69
N GLN A 157 7.87 7.78 12.90
CA GLN A 157 8.04 9.19 12.59
C GLN A 157 8.00 9.46 11.07
N ASN A 158 8.65 8.61 10.28
CA ASN A 158 8.65 8.71 8.82
C ASN A 158 7.24 8.62 8.26
N LEU A 159 6.45 7.65 8.73
CA LEU A 159 5.05 7.48 8.32
C LEU A 159 4.19 8.69 8.72
N GLU A 160 4.35 9.20 9.95
CA GLU A 160 3.65 10.40 10.40
C GLU A 160 3.96 11.62 9.53
N LEU A 161 5.24 11.84 9.20
CA LEU A 161 5.66 12.94 8.32
C LEU A 161 5.11 12.78 6.91
N LEU A 162 5.09 11.54 6.39
CA LEU A 162 4.57 11.24 5.07
C LEU A 162 3.06 11.49 4.99
N ILE A 163 2.27 11.04 5.98
CA ILE A 163 0.83 11.31 6.06
C ILE A 163 0.57 12.82 6.06
N LYS A 164 1.24 13.58 6.93
CA LYS A 164 1.10 15.05 6.98
C LYS A 164 1.44 15.72 5.66
N LYS A 165 2.43 15.19 4.92
CA LYS A 165 2.80 15.70 3.60
C LYS A 165 1.71 15.43 2.57
N VAL A 166 1.16 14.21 2.55
CA VAL A 166 0.05 13.83 1.66
C VAL A 166 -1.16 14.73 1.89
N GLU A 167 -1.57 14.91 3.14
CA GLU A 167 -2.72 15.77 3.50
C GLU A 167 -2.54 17.24 3.15
N LYS A 168 -1.30 17.70 2.97
CA LYS A 168 -1.01 19.07 2.59
C LYS A 168 -1.00 19.26 1.06
N GLU A 169 -0.65 18.21 0.31
CA GLU A 169 -0.48 18.26 -1.15
C GLU A 169 -1.74 17.85 -1.92
N LEU A 170 -2.68 17.13 -1.29
CA LEU A 170 -3.98 16.74 -1.84
C LEU A 170 -5.11 17.60 -1.26
#